data_AF-A0A1H8N9C0-F1
#
_entry.id   AF-A0A1H8N9C0-F1
#
_cell.length_a   1.000
_cell.length_b   1.000
_cell.length_c   1.000
_cell.angle_alpha   90.00
_cell.angle_beta   90.00
_cell.angle_gamma   90.00
#
_symmetry.space_group_name_H-M   'P 1'
#
loop_
_entity.id
_entity.type
_entity.pdbx_description
1 polymer ?
#
loop_
_entity_poly.entity_id
_entity_poly.type
_entity_poly.pdbx_seq_one_letter_code
_entity_poly.pdbx_strand_id
1 'polypeptide(L)' 'MNHCPVCGQRSIGKVGTGQYFCWDCCVEFTVKDNDIKVFDVQADGSLLLADDYVLEQHVILHQEGVT' A
#
# COMPACT_ATOMS: atom_id res chain seq x y z
N MET A 1 -6.39 11.31 -2.84
CA MET A 1 -6.32 10.11 -3.70
C MET A 1 -7.73 9.55 -3.85
N ASN A 2 -8.14 9.17 -5.07
CA ASN A 2 -9.51 8.74 -5.39
C ASN A 2 -9.56 7.35 -6.06
N HIS A 3 -8.41 6.69 -6.23
CA HIS A 3 -8.29 5.37 -6.83
C HIS A 3 -7.33 4.51 -6.00
N CYS A 4 -7.58 3.20 -5.98
CA CYS A 4 -6.66 2.23 -5.40
C CYS A 4 -5.38 2.13 -6.25
N PRO A 5 -4.18 2.16 -5.64
CA PRO A 5 -2.92 2.01 -6.37
C PRO A 5 -2.71 0.61 -6.96
N VAL A 6 -3.46 -0.39 -6.48
CA VAL A 6 -3.39 -1.79 -6.93
C VAL A 6 -4.26 -2.04 -8.16
N CYS A 7 -5.57 -1.77 -8.06
CA CYS A 7 -6.53 -2.11 -9.13
C CYS A 7 -7.02 -0.90 -9.95
N GLY A 8 -6.63 0.33 -9.56
CA GLY A 8 -7.12 1.56 -10.17
C GLY A 8 -8.60 1.87 -9.92
N GLN A 9 -9.32 1.04 -9.14
CA GLN A 9 -10.75 1.21 -8.87
C GLN A 9 -11.02 2.25 -7.79
N ARG A 10 -12.27 2.74 -7.73
CA ARG A 10 -12.73 3.75 -6.76
C ARG A 10 -13.36 3.15 -5.50
N SER A 11 -13.33 1.83 -5.36
CA SER A 11 -13.80 1.07 -4.20
C SER A 11 -12.83 1.18 -3.02
N ILE A 12 -12.49 2.40 -2.64
CA ILE A 12 -11.59 2.72 -1.53
C ILE A 12 -12.33 3.49 -0.43
N GLY A 13 -12.07 3.12 0.82
CA GLY A 13 -12.56 3.80 2.01
C GLY A 13 -11.41 4.44 2.79
N LYS A 14 -11.66 5.57 3.47
CA LYS A 14 -10.68 6.20 4.37
C LYS A 14 -10.78 5.53 5.75
N VAL A 15 -9.68 4.96 6.22
CA VAL A 15 -9.59 4.31 7.55
C VAL A 15 -8.83 5.17 8.57
N GLY A 16 -7.96 6.06 8.09
CA GLY A 16 -7.16 6.96 8.93
C GLY A 16 -6.69 8.20 8.17
N THR A 17 -5.88 9.03 8.83
CA THR A 17 -5.29 10.22 8.20
C THR A 17 -4.25 9.79 7.17
N GLY A 18 -4.57 9.98 5.88
CA GLY A 18 -3.70 9.53 4.79
C GLY A 18 -3.68 8.00 4.62
N GLN A 19 -4.65 7.28 5.19
CA GLN A 19 -4.68 5.81 5.16
C GLN A 19 -6.04 5.34 4.64
N TYR A 20 -5.99 4.39 3.72
CA TYR A 20 -7.13 3.96 2.91
C TYR A 20 -7.14 2.45 2.76
N PHE A 21 -8.33 1.87 2.62
CA PHE A 21 -8.53 0.44 2.39
C PHE A 21 -9.29 0.23 1.10
N CYS A 22 -8.88 -0.75 0.28
CA CYS A 22 -9.59 -1.14 -0.94
C CYS A 22 -10.41 -2.42 -0.72
N TRP A 23 -11.71 -2.35 -0.98
CA TRP A 23 -12.62 -3.47 -0.77
C TRP A 23 -12.42 -4.62 -1.76
N ASP A 24 -12.05 -4.31 -3.01
CA ASP A 24 -11.86 -5.32 -4.05
C ASP A 24 -10.52 -6.04 -3.93
N CYS A 25 -9.49 -5.35 -3.45
CA CYS A 25 -8.14 -5.90 -3.33
C CYS A 25 -7.81 -6.43 -1.94
N CYS A 26 -8.63 -6.12 -0.94
CA CYS A 26 -8.36 -6.43 0.47
C CYS A 26 -6.99 -5.91 0.95
N VAL A 27 -6.54 -4.77 0.43
CA VAL A 27 -5.28 -4.13 0.82
C VAL A 27 -5.54 -2.81 1.54
N GLU A 28 -4.66 -2.49 2.47
CA GLU A 28 -4.55 -1.16 3.05
C GLU A 28 -3.39 -0.40 2.39
N PHE A 29 -3.51 0.90 2.23
CA PHE A 29 -2.39 1.72 1.76
C PHE A 29 -2.35 3.08 2.44
N THR A 30 -1.14 3.56 2.67
CA THR A 30 -0.85 4.89 3.23
C THR A 30 -0.34 5.81 2.14
N VAL A 31 -0.65 7.10 2.30
CA VAL A 31 -0.29 8.18 1.40
C VAL A 31 0.31 9.27 2.25
N LYS A 32 1.62 9.44 2.15
CA LYS A 32 2.35 10.54 2.80
C LYS A 32 3.16 11.27 1.74
N ASP A 33 2.82 12.54 1.52
CA ASP A 33 3.46 13.38 0.52
C ASP A 33 3.41 12.74 -0.88
N ASN A 34 4.52 12.12 -1.31
CA ASN A 34 4.65 11.43 -2.59
C ASN A 34 5.00 9.93 -2.43
N ASP A 35 4.93 9.42 -1.21
CA ASP A 35 5.20 8.02 -0.86
C ASP A 35 3.89 7.28 -0.63
N ILE A 36 3.74 6.15 -1.31
CA ILE A 36 2.60 5.26 -1.18
C ILE A 36 3.12 3.91 -0.73
N LYS A 37 2.64 3.44 0.42
CA LYS A 37 2.95 2.10 0.92
C LYS A 37 1.69 1.27 0.91
N VAL A 38 1.76 0.09 0.31
CA VAL A 38 0.66 -0.88 0.24
C VAL A 38 0.94 -2.01 1.22
N PHE A 39 -0.10 -2.45 1.92
CA PHE A 39 -0.05 -3.50 2.92
C PHE A 39 -1.14 -4.54 2.60
N ASP A 40 -0.73 -5.80 2.53
CA ASP A 40 -1.62 -6.93 2.46
C ASP A 40 -2.23 -7.19 3.84
N VAL A 41 -3.56 -7.25 3.89
CA VAL A 41 -4.29 -7.52 5.13
C VAL A 41 -4.43 -9.03 5.30
N GLN A 42 -3.70 -9.56 6.27
CA GLN A 42 -3.74 -10.98 6.60
C GLN A 42 -5.08 -11.36 7.25
N ALA A 43 -5.39 -12.67 7.26
CA ALA A 43 -6.63 -13.19 7.81
C ALA A 43 -6.81 -12.91 9.32
N ASP A 44 -5.71 -12.72 10.05
CA ASP A 44 -5.69 -12.33 11.46
C ASP A 44 -5.78 -10.81 11.67
N GLY A 45 -5.83 -10.03 10.58
CA GLY A 45 -5.86 -8.57 10.58
C GLY A 45 -4.48 -7.91 10.64
N SER A 46 -3.39 -8.68 10.62
CA SER A 46 -2.04 -8.14 10.54
C SER A 46 -1.74 -7.53 9.17
N LEU A 47 -0.91 -6.49 9.14
CA LEU A 47 -0.50 -5.81 7.90
C LEU A 47 0.91 -6.24 7.49
N LEU A 48 1.06 -6.83 6.31
CA LEU A 48 2.36 -7.13 5.71
C LEU A 48 2.64 -6.17 4.56
N LEU A 49 3.83 -5.57 4.52
CA LEU A 49 4.21 -4.69 3.42
C LEU A 49 4.20 -5.50 2.11
N ALA A 50 3.46 -5.02 1.12
CA ALA A 50 3.40 -5.67 -0.18
C ALA A 50 4.62 -5.26 -1.01
N ASP A 51 5.60 -6.15 -1.11
CA ASP A 51 6.86 -5.93 -1.84
C ASP A 51 6.66 -5.73 -3.37
N ASP A 52 5.57 -6.26 -3.93
CA ASP A 52 5.35 -6.36 -5.37
C ASP A 52 4.70 -5.11 -6.02
N TYR A 53 4.19 -4.15 -5.23
CA TYR A 53 3.57 -2.93 -5.77
C TYR A 53 4.60 -1.81 -5.94
N VAL A 54 5.52 -1.99 -6.88
CA VAL A 54 6.36 -0.90 -7.38
C VAL A 54 5.49 0.02 -8.22
N LEU A 55 4.95 1.07 -7.60
CA LEU A 55 4.54 2.24 -8.34
C LEU A 55 5.81 2.85 -8.93
N GLU A 56 5.98 2.74 -10.24
CA GLU A 56 7.08 3.34 -10.99
C GLU A 56 7.16 4.84 -10.68
N GLN A 57 7.98 5.20 -9.67
CA GLN A 57 8.80 6.43 -9.52
C GLN A 57 9.15 6.70 -8.05
N HIS A 58 9.90 5.82 -7.38
CA HIS A 58 10.92 6.26 -6.42
C HIS A 58 11.97 5.17 -6.17
N VAL A 59 13.18 5.38 -6.68
CA VAL A 59 14.37 4.59 -6.36
C VAL A 59 14.90 5.06 -5.01
N ILE A 60 14.72 4.30 -3.91
CA ILE A 60 15.67 4.24 -2.76
C ILE A 60 15.61 2.86 -2.05
N LEU A 61 16.71 2.10 -2.22
CA LEU A 61 17.39 1.16 -1.30
C LEU A 61 16.59 0.34 -0.28
N HIS A 62 16.61 -0.99 -0.44
CA HIS A 62 16.99 -1.89 0.65
C HIS A 62 17.86 -3.03 0.08
N GLN A 63 19.15 -2.76 -0.02
CA GLN A 63 20.16 -3.81 -0.04
C GLN A 63 20.88 -3.72 1.30
N GLU A 64 20.33 -4.36 2.32
CA GLU A 64 21.08 -4.68 3.52
C GLU A 64 21.37 -6.17 3.49
N GLY A 65 22.61 -6.46 3.10
CA GLY A 65 23.19 -7.79 3.22
C GLY A 65 23.10 -8.26 4.67
N VAL A 66 22.63 -9.48 4.84
CA VAL A 66 22.96 -10.31 5.98
C VAL A 66 23.86 -11.41 5.44
N THR A 67 25.05 -11.44 6.05
CA THR A 67 26.18 -12.38 5.86
C THR A 67 25.79 -13.83 5.61
#